data_AF-A0AAW1WGB4-F1
#
_entry.id   AF-A0AAW1WGB4-F1
#
_cell.length_a   1.000
_cell.length_b   1.000
_cell.length_c   1.000
_cell.angle_alpha   90.00
_cell.angle_beta   90.00
_cell.angle_gamma   90.00
#
_symmetry.space_group_name_H-M   'P 1'
#
loop_
_entity.id
_entity.type
_entity.pdbx_description
1 polymer ?
#
loop_
_entity_poly.entity_id
_entity_poly.type
_entity_poly.pdbx_seq_one_letter_code
_entity_poly.pdbx_strand_id
1 'polypeptide(L)'
;MKKRVWTACEDQILKDYIKMHGEGKWNKIARATGLKRCGKSLRLRWLNYMRPDIKRGNIAEDEEDLIIRMHKLVGNRWSLIAGRIPGRTDNEIKNYWNSNLKKKVA
;
A
#
# COMPACT_ATOMS: atom_id res chain seq x y z
N MET A 1 4.42 -1.91 -20.65
CA MET A 1 4.64 -3.14 -19.85
C MET A 1 3.38 -3.44 -19.03
N LYS A 2 2.67 -4.55 -19.29
CA LYS A 2 1.46 -4.93 -18.54
C LYS A 2 1.83 -5.26 -17.09
N LYS A 3 1.23 -4.58 -16.11
CA LYS A 3 1.40 -4.90 -14.68
C LYS A 3 0.78 -6.28 -14.43
N ARG A 4 1.58 -7.31 -14.19
CA ARG A 4 1.09 -8.66 -13.88
C ARG A 4 0.28 -8.60 -12.57
N VAL A 5 -1.01 -8.90 -12.66
CA VAL A 5 -1.93 -8.96 -11.51
C VAL A 5 -1.44 -10.02 -10.53
N TRP A 6 -1.54 -9.76 -9.23
CA TRP A 6 -1.22 -10.72 -8.18
C TRP A 6 -2.33 -11.77 -8.08
N THR A 7 -1.95 -13.04 -8.01
CA THR A 7 -2.92 -14.12 -7.79
C THR A 7 -3.04 -14.44 -6.30
N ALA A 8 -4.17 -15.02 -5.90
CA ALA A 8 -4.38 -15.46 -4.52
C ALA A 8 -3.33 -16.48 -4.07
N CYS A 9 -2.86 -17.34 -4.99
CA CYS A 9 -1.78 -18.28 -4.71
C CYS A 9 -0.45 -17.56 -4.44
N GLU A 10 -0.08 -16.56 -5.25
CA GLU A 10 1.13 -15.75 -5.01
C GLU A 10 1.04 -15.00 -3.67
N ASP A 11 -0.13 -14.47 -3.32
CA ASP A 11 -0.36 -13.81 -2.03
C ASP A 11 -0.25 -14.79 -0.87
N GLN A 12 -0.83 -15.99 -0.98
CA GLN A 12 -0.76 -17.00 0.08
C GLN A 12 0.69 -17.42 0.35
N ILE A 13 1.46 -17.71 -0.70
CA ILE A 13 2.89 -18.04 -0.61
C ILE A 13 3.68 -16.92 0.09
N LEU A 14 3.43 -15.66 -0.27
CA LEU A 14 4.10 -14.52 0.35
C LEU A 14 3.72 -14.39 1.83
N LYS A 15 2.44 -14.59 2.16
CA LYS A 15 1.92 -14.51 3.53
C LYS A 15 2.52 -15.58 4.42
N ASP A 16 2.58 -16.82 3.94
CA ASP A 16 3.11 -17.95 4.69
C ASP A 16 4.61 -17.80 4.95
N TYR A 17 5.37 -17.35 3.94
CA TYR A 17 6.79 -17.08 4.10
C TYR A 17 7.06 -16.02 5.17
N ILE A 18 6.31 -14.91 5.15
CA ILE A 18 6.48 -13.81 6.10
C ILE A 18 6.04 -14.23 7.51
N LYS A 19 4.97 -15.02 7.63
CA LYS A 19 4.55 -15.59 8.92
C LYS A 19 5.63 -16.47 9.54
N MET A 20 6.37 -17.22 8.72
CA MET A 20 7.41 -18.15 9.17
C MET A 20 8.77 -17.47 9.44
N HIS A 21 9.17 -16.49 8.62
CA HIS A 21 10.51 -15.91 8.66
C HIS A 21 10.57 -14.43 9.08
N GLY A 22 9.41 -13.81 9.33
CA GLY A 22 9.28 -12.38 9.61
C GLY A 22 9.28 -11.51 8.36
N GLU A 23 9.02 -10.22 8.57
CA GLU A 23 9.00 -9.22 7.49
C GLU A 23 10.42 -8.83 7.05
N GLY A 24 10.59 -8.55 5.75
CA GLY A 24 11.85 -8.04 5.20
C GLY A 24 12.63 -9.07 4.38
N LYS A 25 13.89 -8.76 4.09
CA LYS A 25 14.77 -9.56 3.22
C LYS A 25 14.09 -9.97 1.89
N TRP A 26 13.32 -9.06 1.28
CA TRP A 26 12.45 -9.31 0.12
C TRP A 26 13.13 -10.02 -1.07
N ASN A 27 14.42 -9.75 -1.30
CA ASN A 27 15.20 -10.41 -2.37
C ASN A 27 15.49 -11.90 -2.09
N LYS A 28 15.43 -12.34 -0.83
CA LYS A 28 15.54 -13.75 -0.45
C LYS A 28 14.21 -14.47 -0.61
N ILE A 29 13.10 -13.79 -0.34
CA ILE A 29 11.74 -14.36 -0.47
C ILE A 29 11.54 -14.93 -1.87
N ALA A 30 11.78 -14.14 -2.93
CA ALA A 30 11.59 -14.58 -4.31
C ALA A 30 12.37 -15.87 -4.66
N ARG A 31 13.60 -16.00 -4.14
CA ARG A 31 14.44 -17.19 -4.36
C ARG A 31 13.96 -18.39 -3.55
N ALA A 32 13.51 -18.16 -2.31
CA ALA A 32 13.09 -19.22 -1.41
C ALA A 32 11.70 -19.78 -1.75
N THR A 33 10.79 -18.95 -2.28
CA THR A 33 9.42 -19.35 -2.59
C THR A 33 9.18 -19.71 -4.05
N GLY A 34 10.16 -19.49 -4.93
CA GLY A 34 10.02 -19.67 -6.37
C GLY A 34 9.10 -18.65 -7.05
N LEU A 35 8.66 -17.60 -6.33
CA LEU A 35 7.83 -16.54 -6.90
C LEU A 35 8.59 -15.82 -8.02
N LYS A 36 7.99 -15.76 -9.21
CA LYS A 36 8.48 -14.97 -10.36
C LYS A 36 8.20 -13.47 -10.19
N ARG A 37 8.57 -12.91 -9.04
CA ARG A 37 8.39 -11.50 -8.64
C ARG A 37 9.70 -10.97 -8.05
N CYS A 38 10.07 -9.74 -8.39
CA CYS A 38 11.25 -9.12 -7.78
C CYS A 38 10.97 -8.67 -6.34
N GLY A 39 12.01 -8.55 -5.51
CA GLY A 39 11.86 -8.15 -4.10
C GLY A 39 11.12 -6.82 -3.91
N LYS A 40 11.32 -5.86 -4.81
CA LYS A 40 10.57 -4.59 -4.81
C LYS A 40 9.06 -4.82 -4.98
N SER A 41 8.65 -5.73 -5.87
CA SER A 41 7.25 -6.09 -6.07
C SER A 41 6.66 -6.77 -4.82
N LEU A 42 7.39 -7.69 -4.21
CA LEU A 42 6.96 -8.38 -2.98
C LEU A 42 6.75 -7.38 -1.83
N ARG A 43 7.72 -6.48 -1.61
CA ARG A 43 7.64 -5.41 -0.60
C ARG A 43 6.40 -4.54 -0.82
N LEU A 44 6.19 -4.06 -2.05
CA LEU A 44 5.05 -3.21 -2.37
C LEU A 44 3.71 -3.95 -2.19
N ARG A 45 3.64 -5.24 -2.53
CA ARG A 45 2.43 -6.02 -2.33
C ARG A 45 2.12 -6.18 -0.84
N TRP A 46 3.12 -6.50 -0.03
CA TRP A 46 2.95 -6.63 1.41
C TRP A 46 2.48 -5.33 2.04
N LEU A 47 3.25 -4.25 1.84
CA LEU A 47 3.03 -2.97 2.50
C LEU A 47 1.75 -2.26 2.07
N ASN A 48 1.23 -2.52 0.86
CA ASN A 48 0.03 -1.83 0.36
C ASN A 48 -1.26 -2.66 0.48
N TYR A 49 -1.18 -3.98 0.64
CA TYR A 49 -2.37 -4.83 0.53
C TYR A 49 -2.47 -5.98 1.54
N MET A 50 -1.36 -6.45 2.11
CA MET A 50 -1.37 -7.68 2.93
C MET A 50 -1.02 -7.46 4.40
N ARG A 51 -0.38 -6.34 4.76
CA ARG A 51 -0.05 -6.03 6.15
C ARG A 51 -1.36 -5.96 6.97
N PRO A 52 -1.42 -6.62 8.15
CA PRO A 52 -2.67 -6.81 8.88
C PRO A 52 -3.31 -5.52 9.41
N ASP A 53 -2.53 -4.46 9.55
CA ASP A 53 -2.94 -3.15 10.05
C ASP A 53 -3.56 -2.24 8.97
N ILE A 54 -3.63 -2.69 7.71
CA ILE A 54 -4.21 -1.91 6.62
C ILE A 54 -5.75 -1.98 6.68
N LYS A 55 -6.38 -0.80 6.82
CA LYS A 55 -7.84 -0.64 6.82
C LYS A 55 -8.37 -0.86 5.40
N ARG A 56 -9.29 -1.81 5.26
CA ARG A 56 -9.94 -2.13 3.98
C ARG A 56 -11.25 -1.36 3.84
N GLY A 57 -11.51 -0.85 2.65
CA GLY A 57 -12.75 -0.14 2.32
C GLY A 57 -12.53 1.35 2.01
N ASN A 58 -13.64 2.06 1.80
CA ASN A 58 -13.63 3.46 1.39
C ASN A 58 -12.98 4.35 2.45
N ILE A 59 -12.38 5.46 1.99
CA ILE A 59 -11.89 6.53 2.87
C ILE A 59 -13.12 7.20 3.48
N ALA A 60 -13.16 7.30 4.81
CA ALA A 60 -14.22 7.96 5.55
C ALA A 60 -14.11 9.49 5.41
N GLU A 61 -15.20 10.21 5.70
CA GLU A 61 -15.25 11.67 5.51
C GLU A 61 -14.24 12.41 6.40
N ASP A 62 -14.02 11.94 7.62
CA ASP A 62 -13.00 12.47 8.55
C ASP A 62 -11.58 12.24 8.02
N GLU A 63 -11.32 11.06 7.44
CA GLU A 63 -10.06 10.74 6.77
C GLU A 63 -9.87 11.64 5.53
N GLU A 64 -10.92 11.89 4.74
CA GLU A 64 -10.91 12.79 3.59
C GLU A 64 -10.54 14.22 4.00
N ASP A 65 -11.22 14.79 5.00
CA ASP A 65 -10.95 16.13 5.49
C ASP A 65 -9.51 16.29 6.00
N LEU A 66 -8.99 15.25 6.65
CA LEU A 66 -7.60 15.22 7.09
C LEU A 66 -6.63 15.17 5.90
N ILE A 67 -6.92 14.38 4.86
CA ILE A 67 -6.11 14.32 3.63
C ILE A 67 -6.07 15.70 2.97
N ILE A 68 -7.20 16.39 2.84
CA ILE A 68 -7.29 17.72 2.22
C ILE A 68 -6.46 18.74 3.01
N ARG A 69 -6.65 18.81 4.33
CA ARG A 69 -5.90 19.73 5.19
C ARG A 69 -4.40 19.47 5.13
N MET A 70 -3.99 18.20 5.22
CA MET A 70 -2.58 17.84 5.16
C MET A 70 -1.99 18.13 3.78
N HIS A 71 -2.70 17.84 2.69
CA HIS A 71 -2.22 18.16 1.34
C HIS A 71 -2.02 19.66 1.14
N LYS A 72 -2.91 20.51 1.66
CA LYS A 72 -2.72 21.97 1.64
C LYS A 72 -1.44 22.41 2.38
N LEU A 73 -1.08 21.74 3.47
CA LEU A 73 0.10 22.06 4.28
C LEU A 73 1.40 21.52 3.70
N VAL A 74 1.40 20.26 3.25
CA VAL A 74 2.64 19.54 2.90
C VAL A 74 2.72 19.11 1.43
N GLY A 75 1.69 19.37 0.62
CA GLY A 75 1.61 18.97 -0.77
C GLY A 75 1.57 17.45 -0.96
N ASN A 76 2.22 16.97 -2.03
CA ASN A 76 2.24 15.56 -2.45
C ASN A 76 3.14 14.64 -1.58
N ARG A 77 3.34 14.98 -0.30
CA ARG A 77 4.13 14.18 0.66
C ARG A 77 3.29 13.04 1.24
N TRP A 78 2.85 12.12 0.39
CA TRP A 78 1.88 11.07 0.73
C TRP A 78 2.28 10.18 1.90
N SER A 79 3.56 9.85 2.03
CA SER A 79 4.07 9.08 3.17
C SER A 79 3.91 9.82 4.51
N LEU A 80 4.06 11.15 4.50
CA LEU A 80 3.85 11.98 5.68
C LEU A 80 2.37 12.08 6.03
N ILE A 81 1.50 12.18 5.03
CA ILE A 81 0.04 12.20 5.22
C ILE A 81 -0.43 10.84 5.77
N ALA A 82 0.00 9.73 5.16
CA ALA A 82 -0.30 8.37 5.62
C ALA A 82 0.14 8.13 7.07
N GLY A 83 1.28 8.68 7.48
CA GLY A 83 1.74 8.61 8.86
C GLY A 83 0.79 9.25 9.89
N ARG A 84 -0.19 10.05 9.45
CA ARG A 84 -1.21 10.67 10.31
C ARG A 84 -2.57 9.97 10.25
N ILE A 85 -2.75 8.98 9.36
CA ILE A 85 -4.01 8.27 9.17
C ILE A 85 -3.77 6.78 9.43
N PRO A 86 -4.02 6.30 10.66
CA PRO A 86 -3.76 4.92 11.04
C PRO A 86 -4.43 3.93 10.07
N GLY A 87 -3.64 2.96 9.61
CA GLY A 87 -4.12 1.91 8.71
C GLY A 87 -4.33 2.33 7.26
N ARG A 88 -4.03 3.56 6.86
CA ARG A 88 -4.00 3.97 5.45
C ARG A 88 -2.58 4.06 4.93
N THR A 89 -2.41 3.63 3.69
CA THR A 89 -1.11 3.67 3.01
C THR A 89 -0.96 4.93 2.16
N ASP A 90 0.29 5.32 1.92
CA ASP A 90 0.64 6.45 1.06
C ASP A 90 0.10 6.26 -0.37
N ASN A 91 0.11 5.03 -0.86
CA ASN A 91 -0.43 4.68 -2.16
C ASN A 91 -1.95 4.85 -2.22
N GLU A 92 -2.69 4.43 -1.19
CA GLU A 92 -4.13 4.62 -1.11
C GLU A 92 -4.51 6.10 -1.10
N ILE A 93 -3.86 6.90 -0.24
CA ILE A 93 -4.14 8.34 -0.12
C ILE A 93 -3.86 9.06 -1.45
N LYS A 94 -2.71 8.79 -2.06
CA LYS A 94 -2.37 9.33 -3.39
C LYS A 94 -3.42 8.95 -4.44
N ASN A 95 -3.88 7.70 -4.46
CA ASN A 95 -4.87 7.26 -5.44
C ASN A 95 -6.21 7.95 -5.20
N TYR A 96 -6.66 8.02 -3.95
CA TYR A 96 -7.90 8.69 -3.56
C TYR A 96 -7.87 10.17 -3.93
N TRP A 97 -6.75 10.86 -3.68
CA TRP A 97 -6.56 12.23 -4.10
C TRP A 97 -6.75 12.39 -5.62
N ASN A 98 -6.04 11.59 -6.43
CA ASN A 98 -6.09 11.74 -7.88
C ASN A 98 -7.43 11.34 -8.50
N SER A 99 -8.15 10.39 -7.89
CA SER A 99 -9.42 9.89 -8.39
C SER A 99 -10.62 10.74 -7.96
N ASN A 100 -10.66 11.18 -6.69
CA ASN A 100 -11.85 11.82 -6.10
C ASN A 100 -11.61 13.29 -5.74
N LEU A 101 -10.51 13.60 -5.07
CA LEU A 101 -10.34 14.93 -4.46
C LEU A 101 -9.79 15.99 -5.41
N LYS A 102 -8.93 15.60 -6.34
CA LYS A 102 -8.30 16.54 -7.28
C LYS A 102 -9.33 17.31 -8.10
N LYS A 103 -10.48 16.70 -8.41
CA LYS A 103 -11.59 17.37 -9.11
C LYS A 103 -12.50 18.16 -8.18
N LYS A 104 -12.60 17.75 -6.91
CA LYS A 104 -13.47 18.37 -5.88
C LYS A 104 -12.85 19.64 -5.29
N VAL A 105 -11.52 19.71 -5.26
CA VAL A 105 -10.73 20.82 -4.68
C VAL A 105 -10.18 21.77 -5.77
N ALA A 106 -10.35 21.44 -7.05
CA ALA A 106 -9.97 22.29 -8.18
C ALA A 106 -10.97 23.44 -8.40
#